data_AF-A0A0P9QBH8-F1
#
_entry.id   AF-A0A0P9QBH8-F1
#
_cell.length_a   1.000
_cell.length_b   1.000
_cell.length_c   1.000
_cell.angle_alpha   90.00
_cell.angle_beta   90.00
_cell.angle_gamma   90.00
#
_symmetry.space_group_name_H-M   'P 1'
#
loop_
_entity.id
_entity.type
_entity.pdbx_description
1 polymer ?
#
loop_
_entity_poly.entity_id
_entity_poly.type
_entity_poly.pdbx_seq_one_letter_code
_entity_poly.pdbx_strand_id
1 'polypeptide(L)'
;MDQNSLPKIKRAFGENSQEYAYVKQVRDYCASNGVVRMEQELKNEYLKREGLAYWGMFDESRLTTIHNEFLGLDQRMKVTAMDLMSIADKLIEEGVCKGRASANATASQAILWMSGSPHGISHRAFETHAARLNRIGINIRNACDTSRYAPVFVRQCREVTKSALSIPSWYRRPNHLQLAA
;
A
#
# COMPACT_ATOMS: atom_id res chain seq x y z
N MET A 1 -10.16 -11.63 -4.26
CA MET A 1 -11.09 -12.69 -4.76
C MET A 1 -12.55 -12.25 -4.68
N ASP A 2 -12.84 -11.23 -3.86
CA ASP A 2 -14.19 -10.78 -3.50
C ASP A 2 -14.97 -10.15 -4.65
N GLN A 3 -14.30 -9.44 -5.56
CA GLN A 3 -14.98 -8.75 -6.65
C GLN A 3 -15.37 -9.68 -7.82
N ASN A 4 -14.60 -10.75 -8.07
CA ASN A 4 -14.74 -11.54 -9.30
C ASN A 4 -15.09 -13.01 -9.06
N SER A 5 -14.29 -13.74 -8.27
CA SER A 5 -14.41 -15.20 -8.16
C SER A 5 -15.56 -15.62 -7.24
N LEU A 6 -15.67 -15.02 -6.05
CA LEU A 6 -16.69 -15.37 -5.06
C LEU A 6 -18.13 -15.15 -5.55
N PRO A 7 -18.48 -14.00 -6.19
CA PRO A 7 -19.83 -13.78 -6.70
C PRO A 7 -20.21 -14.75 -7.83
N LYS A 8 -19.24 -15.19 -8.64
CA LYS A 8 -19.49 -16.16 -9.72
C LYS A 8 -19.80 -17.54 -9.16
N ILE A 9 -19.01 -18.02 -8.21
CA ILE A 9 -19.22 -19.33 -7.57
C ILE A 9 -20.51 -19.33 -6.74
N LYS A 10 -20.81 -18.24 -6.01
CA LYS A 10 -22.09 -18.07 -5.30
C LYS A 10 -23.29 -18.19 -6.23
N ARG A 11 -23.22 -17.57 -7.43
CA ARG A 11 -24.28 -17.65 -8.44
C ARG A 11 -24.41 -19.03 -9.08
N ALA A 12 -23.30 -19.74 -9.28
CA ALA A 12 -23.30 -21.03 -9.96
C ALA A 12 -23.72 -22.21 -9.06
N PHE A 13 -23.24 -22.25 -7.82
CA PHE A 13 -23.43 -23.39 -6.92
C PHE A 13 -24.34 -23.08 -5.72
N GLY A 14 -24.61 -21.80 -5.44
CA GLY A 14 -25.38 -21.36 -4.28
C GLY A 14 -24.51 -21.13 -3.03
N GLU A 15 -25.06 -20.41 -2.06
CA GLU A 15 -24.35 -19.97 -0.85
C GLU A 15 -24.03 -21.10 0.13
N ASN A 16 -24.84 -22.16 0.17
CA ASN A 16 -24.64 -23.31 1.05
C ASN A 16 -23.83 -24.45 0.40
N SER A 17 -23.27 -24.20 -0.79
CA SER A 17 -22.49 -25.20 -1.52
C SER A 17 -21.11 -25.42 -0.92
N GLN A 18 -20.58 -26.63 -1.11
CA GLN A 18 -19.22 -26.97 -0.67
C GLN A 18 -18.18 -26.17 -1.46
N GLU A 19 -18.46 -25.86 -2.73
CA GLU A 19 -17.63 -25.06 -3.62
C GLU A 19 -17.51 -23.63 -3.11
N TYR A 20 -18.62 -23.01 -2.73
CA TYR A 20 -18.60 -21.66 -2.16
C TYR A 20 -17.89 -21.63 -0.81
N ALA A 21 -18.15 -22.61 0.06
CA ALA A 21 -17.45 -22.75 1.34
C ALA A 21 -15.93 -22.89 1.15
N TYR A 22 -15.49 -23.70 0.19
CA TYR A 22 -14.07 -23.89 -0.12
C TYR A 22 -13.42 -22.59 -0.62
N VAL A 23 -14.02 -21.90 -1.59
CA VAL A 23 -13.46 -20.65 -2.12
C VAL A 23 -13.43 -19.56 -1.04
N LYS A 24 -14.45 -19.53 -0.18
CA LYS A 24 -14.50 -18.64 0.98
C LYS A 24 -13.36 -18.93 1.96
N GLN A 25 -13.09 -20.20 2.25
CA GLN A 25 -11.97 -20.65 3.08
C GLN A 25 -10.60 -20.26 2.50
N VAL A 26 -10.40 -20.45 1.18
CA VAL A 26 -9.19 -19.99 0.48
C VAL A 26 -9.02 -18.48 0.62
N ARG A 27 -10.07 -17.71 0.37
CA ARG A 27 -10.03 -16.25 0.51
C ARG A 27 -9.66 -15.84 1.94
N ASP A 28 -10.31 -16.41 2.94
CA ASP A 28 -10.06 -16.06 4.34
C ASP A 28 -8.63 -16.38 4.77
N TYR A 29 -8.10 -17.52 4.31
CA TYR A 29 -6.71 -17.88 4.52
C TYR A 29 -5.74 -16.90 3.84
N CYS A 30 -6.01 -16.49 2.60
CA CYS A 30 -5.20 -15.49 1.91
C CYS A 30 -5.25 -14.13 2.62
N ALA A 31 -6.43 -13.69 3.06
CA ALA A 31 -6.60 -12.40 3.73
C ALA A 31 -5.90 -12.37 5.10
N SER A 32 -6.00 -13.43 5.89
CA SER A 32 -5.37 -13.51 7.22
C SER A 32 -3.83 -13.55 7.15
N ASN A 33 -3.28 -14.06 6.05
CA ASN A 33 -1.83 -14.12 5.83
C ASN A 33 -1.29 -12.96 4.97
N GLY A 34 -2.11 -11.94 4.66
CA GLY A 34 -1.67 -10.78 3.89
C GLY A 34 -1.28 -11.09 2.45
N VAL A 35 -1.86 -12.14 1.85
CA VAL A 35 -1.54 -12.56 0.48
C VAL A 35 -2.09 -11.54 -0.51
N VAL A 36 -1.19 -10.99 -1.33
CA VAL A 36 -1.54 -10.10 -2.43
C VAL A 36 -1.48 -10.91 -3.73
N ARG A 37 -2.55 -10.84 -4.52
CA ARG A 37 -2.59 -11.43 -5.87
C ARG A 37 -2.20 -10.38 -6.90
N MET A 38 -1.28 -10.75 -7.78
CA MET A 38 -0.94 -10.00 -8.98
C MET A 38 -1.09 -10.95 -10.17
N GLU A 39 -1.74 -10.48 -11.23
CA GLU A 39 -1.95 -11.25 -12.47
C GLU A 39 -1.11 -10.60 -13.57
N GLN A 40 -0.17 -11.36 -14.15
CA GLN A 40 0.61 -10.93 -15.31
C GLN A 40 -0.06 -11.48 -16.57
N GLU A 41 -0.50 -10.59 -17.44
CA GLU A 41 -1.05 -10.97 -18.75
C GLU A 41 0.04 -10.85 -19.82
N LEU A 42 0.36 -11.96 -20.49
CA LEU A 42 1.27 -11.98 -21.63
C LEU A 42 0.45 -12.02 -22.92
N LYS A 43 0.71 -11.09 -23.85
CA LYS A 43 -0.01 -10.99 -25.12
C LYS A 43 0.39 -12.11 -26.07
N ASN A 44 -0.52 -12.47 -27.00
CA ASN A 44 -0.35 -13.58 -27.93
C ASN A 44 0.91 -13.43 -28.80
N GLU A 45 1.23 -12.22 -29.23
CA GLU A 45 2.42 -11.91 -30.03
C GLU A 45 3.70 -12.25 -29.27
N TYR A 46 3.74 -11.92 -27.97
CA TYR A 46 4.85 -12.27 -27.09
C TYR A 46 4.96 -13.79 -26.92
N LEU A 47 3.84 -14.46 -26.62
CA LEU A 47 3.81 -15.91 -26.42
C LEU A 47 4.29 -16.66 -27.67
N LYS A 48 3.90 -16.24 -28.86
CA LYS A 48 4.37 -16.86 -30.12
C LYS A 48 5.85 -16.60 -30.37
N ARG A 49 6.32 -15.37 -30.15
CA ARG A 49 7.73 -15.00 -30.35
C ARG A 49 8.66 -15.77 -29.42
N GLU A 50 8.27 -15.96 -28.17
CA GLU A 50 9.08 -16.66 -27.16
C GLU A 50 8.84 -18.18 -27.13
N GLY A 51 8.00 -18.72 -28.04
CA GLY A 51 7.71 -20.17 -28.09
C GLY A 51 6.85 -20.69 -26.93
N LEU A 52 6.10 -19.83 -26.25
CA LEU A 52 5.27 -20.12 -25.08
C LEU A 52 3.78 -20.36 -25.42
N ALA A 53 3.42 -20.31 -26.70
CA ALA A 53 2.02 -20.38 -27.13
C ALA A 53 1.39 -21.78 -27.03
N TYR A 54 2.20 -22.84 -26.90
CA TYR A 54 1.74 -24.22 -26.94
C TYR A 54 1.81 -24.86 -25.57
N TRP A 55 0.66 -24.94 -24.88
CA TRP A 55 0.56 -25.52 -23.53
C TRP A 55 1.13 -26.94 -23.45
N GLY A 56 1.99 -27.19 -22.46
CA GLY A 56 2.67 -28.49 -22.28
C GLY A 56 3.84 -28.77 -23.23
N MET A 57 4.07 -27.90 -24.23
CA MET A 57 5.18 -27.98 -25.18
C MET A 57 5.98 -26.67 -25.20
N PHE A 58 6.26 -26.12 -24.03
CA PHE A 58 7.08 -24.93 -23.86
C PHE A 58 8.00 -25.07 -22.65
N ASP A 59 9.10 -24.32 -22.66
CA ASP A 59 10.02 -24.25 -21.53
C ASP A 59 9.48 -23.28 -20.47
N GLU A 60 9.02 -23.84 -19.35
CA GLU A 60 8.45 -23.08 -18.23
C GLU A 60 9.46 -22.13 -17.57
N SER A 61 10.77 -22.40 -17.69
CA SER A 61 11.82 -21.56 -17.11
C SER A 61 11.79 -20.11 -17.60
N ARG A 62 11.26 -19.89 -18.82
CA ARG A 62 11.05 -18.57 -19.41
C ARG A 62 10.01 -17.75 -18.65
N LEU A 63 8.91 -18.38 -18.22
CA LEU A 63 7.90 -17.72 -17.38
C LEU A 63 8.44 -17.44 -15.99
N THR A 64 9.21 -18.37 -15.42
CA THR A 64 9.86 -18.20 -14.12
C THR A 64 10.77 -16.97 -14.10
N THR A 65 11.48 -16.69 -15.20
CA THR A 65 12.35 -15.52 -15.32
C THR A 65 11.57 -14.21 -15.21
N ILE A 66 10.47 -14.08 -15.98
CA ILE A 66 9.57 -12.91 -15.94
C ILE A 66 8.96 -12.74 -14.55
N HIS A 67 8.58 -13.85 -13.92
CA HIS A 67 8.00 -13.84 -12.59
C HIS A 67 9.02 -13.40 -11.53
N ASN A 68 10.26 -13.89 -11.62
CA ASN A 68 11.34 -13.54 -10.70
C ASN A 68 11.74 -12.06 -10.81
N GLU A 69 11.74 -11.49 -12.01
CA GLU A 69 11.99 -10.06 -12.18
C GLU A 69 10.96 -9.21 -11.42
N PHE A 70 9.69 -9.60 -11.48
CA PHE A 70 8.65 -8.97 -10.68
C PHE A 70 8.84 -9.20 -9.18
N LEU A 71 9.11 -10.44 -8.77
CA LEU A 71 9.33 -10.77 -7.36
C LEU A 71 10.50 -9.99 -6.75
N GLY A 72 11.51 -9.62 -7.54
CA GLY A 72 12.66 -8.80 -7.13
C GLY A 72 12.44 -7.29 -7.15
N LEU A 73 11.25 -6.78 -7.52
CA LEU A 73 10.98 -5.33 -7.52
C LEU A 73 11.13 -4.68 -6.14
N ASP A 74 10.87 -5.41 -5.06
CA ASP A 74 11.08 -4.94 -3.68
C ASP A 74 12.56 -4.75 -3.32
N GLN A 75 13.47 -5.48 -3.96
CA GLN A 75 14.91 -5.25 -3.75
C GLN A 75 15.32 -3.88 -4.32
N ARG A 76 14.66 -3.44 -5.39
CA ARG A 76 14.87 -2.12 -6.00
C ARG A 76 14.10 -1.02 -5.28
N MET A 77 12.88 -1.32 -4.83
CA MET A 77 12.03 -0.40 -4.09
C MET A 77 11.95 -0.85 -2.64
N LYS A 78 12.70 -0.21 -1.72
CA LYS A 78 12.46 -0.37 -0.28
C LYS A 78 11.04 0.13 0.02
N VAL A 79 10.05 -0.76 0.00
CA VAL A 79 8.64 -0.42 0.21
C VAL A 79 8.43 -0.22 1.70
N THR A 80 8.71 0.98 2.19
CA THR A 80 8.25 1.43 3.50
C THR A 80 6.82 1.92 3.32
N ALA A 81 5.85 1.22 3.89
CA ALA A 81 4.53 1.81 4.03
C ALA A 81 4.64 2.87 5.13
N MET A 82 4.47 4.12 4.72
CA MET A 82 4.63 5.29 5.56
C MET A 82 3.25 5.89 5.81
N ASP A 83 2.81 5.86 7.06
CA ASP A 83 1.60 6.57 7.45
C ASP A 83 1.97 8.03 7.68
N LEU A 84 1.55 8.88 6.73
CA LEU A 84 1.79 10.32 6.77
C LEU A 84 0.71 11.00 7.62
N MET A 85 1.15 11.90 8.49
CA MET A 85 0.28 12.71 9.33
C MET A 85 0.48 14.19 9.00
N SER A 86 -0.63 14.94 8.88
CA SER A 86 -0.52 16.38 8.64
C SER A 86 -0.05 17.12 9.89
N ILE A 87 0.49 18.33 9.72
CA ILE A 87 0.84 19.23 10.83
C ILE A 87 -0.38 19.47 11.75
N ALA A 88 -1.57 19.62 11.17
CA ALA A 88 -2.80 19.84 11.93
C ALA A 88 -3.19 18.62 12.77
N ASP A 89 -3.04 17.40 12.24
CA ASP A 89 -3.29 16.16 13.00
C ASP A 89 -2.31 16.04 14.16
N LYS A 90 -1.01 16.30 13.92
CA LYS A 90 0.03 16.26 14.96
C LYS A 90 -0.26 17.24 16.10
N LEU A 91 -0.69 18.47 15.78
CA LEU A 91 -1.05 19.49 16.78
C LEU A 91 -2.24 19.09 17.66
N ILE A 92 -3.17 18.28 17.15
CA ILE A 92 -4.31 17.77 17.92
C ILE A 92 -3.88 16.57 18.74
N GLU A 93 -3.11 15.65 18.16
CA GLU A 93 -2.59 14.44 18.84
C GLU A 93 -1.75 14.81 20.07
N GLU A 94 -0.88 15.82 19.97
CA GLU A 94 -0.05 16.33 21.08
C GLU A 94 -0.82 17.27 22.04
N GLY A 95 -2.12 17.46 21.85
CA GLY A 95 -2.94 18.34 22.70
C GLY A 95 -2.57 19.82 22.65
N VAL A 96 -1.77 20.25 21.66
CA VAL A 96 -1.32 21.65 21.51
C VAL A 96 -2.47 22.56 21.09
N CYS A 97 -3.33 22.07 20.20
CA CYS A 97 -4.52 22.77 19.74
C CYS A 97 -5.79 22.05 20.23
N LYS A 98 -6.72 22.80 20.83
CA LYS A 98 -7.98 22.26 21.37
C LYS A 98 -8.99 21.79 20.31
N GLY A 99 -8.77 22.11 19.04
CA GLY A 99 -9.73 21.79 17.98
C GLY A 99 -9.18 21.98 16.57
N ARG A 100 -9.86 21.39 15.59
CA ARG A 100 -9.42 21.29 14.20
C ARG A 100 -9.21 22.64 13.52
N ALA A 101 -10.11 23.61 13.77
CA ALA A 101 -9.98 24.95 13.20
C ALA A 101 -8.67 25.64 13.63
N SER A 102 -8.34 25.58 14.92
CA SER A 102 -7.10 26.15 15.47
C SER A 102 -5.85 25.43 14.95
N ALA A 103 -5.93 24.10 14.81
CA ALA A 103 -4.85 23.29 14.27
C ALA A 103 -4.59 23.60 12.78
N ASN A 104 -5.64 23.69 11.96
CA ASN A 104 -5.55 24.04 10.55
C ASN A 104 -5.01 25.46 10.34
N ALA A 105 -5.47 26.44 11.14
CA ALA A 105 -4.96 27.80 11.09
C ALA A 105 -3.44 27.84 11.38
N THR A 106 -2.99 27.07 12.38
CA THR A 106 -1.58 26.97 12.75
C THR A 106 -0.77 26.23 11.67
N ALA A 107 -1.30 25.16 11.09
CA ALA A 107 -0.66 24.43 10.00
C ALA A 107 -0.52 25.29 8.74
N SER A 108 -1.52 26.13 8.42
CA SER A 108 -1.46 27.08 7.31
C SER A 108 -0.29 28.06 7.46
N GLN A 109 -0.01 28.53 8.68
CA GLN A 109 1.16 29.39 8.93
C GLN A 109 2.49 28.67 8.66
N ALA A 110 2.60 27.39 8.98
CA ALA A 110 3.77 26.60 8.62
C ALA A 110 3.90 26.46 7.09
N ILE A 111 2.79 26.30 6.37
CA ILE A 111 2.78 26.21 4.89
C ILE A 111 3.25 27.52 4.25
N LEU A 112 2.74 28.66 4.72
CA LEU A 112 3.18 29.98 4.25
C LEU A 112 4.67 30.21 4.50
N TRP A 113 5.16 29.78 5.67
CA TRP A 113 6.58 29.82 6.01
C TRP A 113 7.43 28.98 5.04
N MET A 114 7.00 27.75 4.72
CA MET A 114 7.69 26.88 3.75
C MET A 114 7.67 27.42 2.32
N SER A 115 6.59 28.11 1.92
CA SER A 115 6.49 28.74 0.60
C SER A 115 7.22 30.09 0.51
N GLY A 116 7.85 30.55 1.60
CA GLY A 116 8.49 31.86 1.68
C GLY A 116 7.51 33.03 1.57
N SER A 117 6.22 32.78 1.75
CA SER A 117 5.17 33.80 1.65
C SER A 117 5.00 34.54 2.98
N PRO A 118 4.67 35.85 2.96
CA PRO A 118 4.45 36.59 4.20
C PRO A 118 3.23 36.05 4.96
N HIS A 119 3.32 36.02 6.28
CA HIS A 119 2.27 35.45 7.14
C HIS A 119 0.96 36.27 7.17
N GLY A 120 1.03 37.58 6.92
CA GLY A 120 -0.16 38.44 6.82
C GLY A 120 -1.01 38.55 8.10
N ILE A 121 -0.42 38.29 9.29
CA ILE A 121 -1.11 38.30 10.59
C ILE A 121 -0.41 39.24 11.57
N SER A 122 -1.09 39.58 12.67
CA SER A 122 -0.51 40.40 13.73
C SER A 122 0.65 39.67 14.43
N HIS A 123 1.60 40.44 14.96
CA HIS A 123 2.76 39.91 15.68
C HIS A 123 2.36 38.98 16.85
N ARG A 124 1.31 39.34 17.59
CA ARG A 124 0.78 38.51 18.68
C ARG A 124 0.23 37.16 18.19
N ALA A 125 -0.48 37.16 17.05
CA ALA A 125 -0.99 35.94 16.45
C ALA A 125 0.16 35.07 15.92
N PHE A 126 1.15 35.68 15.29
CA PHE A 126 2.36 35.01 14.84
C PHE A 126 3.08 34.30 15.99
N GLU A 127 3.36 35.00 17.09
CA GLU A 127 4.01 34.42 18.26
C GLU A 127 3.22 33.25 18.87
N THR A 128 1.89 33.33 18.83
CA THR A 128 1.00 32.24 19.28
C THR A 128 1.15 31.00 18.41
N HIS A 129 1.14 31.15 17.08
CA HIS A 129 1.33 30.03 16.16
C HIS A 129 2.75 29.48 16.21
N ALA A 130 3.77 30.33 16.30
CA ALA A 130 5.15 29.93 16.45
C ALA A 130 5.39 29.12 17.73
N ALA A 131 4.78 29.51 18.85
CA ALA A 131 4.86 28.73 20.10
C ALA A 131 4.22 27.34 19.97
N ARG A 132 3.10 27.22 19.26
CA ARG A 132 2.41 25.93 19.01
C ARG A 132 3.23 25.03 18.09
N LEU A 133 3.77 25.61 17.01
CA LEU A 133 4.60 24.92 16.03
C LEU A 133 5.93 24.46 16.63
N ASN A 134 6.54 25.24 17.52
CA ASN A 134 7.75 24.84 18.24
C ASN A 134 7.55 23.56 19.06
N ARG A 135 6.35 23.34 19.62
CA ARG A 135 6.04 22.11 20.41
C ARG A 135 6.06 20.84 19.57
N ILE A 136 5.88 20.96 18.26
CA ILE A 136 5.95 19.84 17.31
C ILE A 136 7.20 19.92 16.42
N GLY A 137 8.21 20.69 16.83
CA GLY A 137 9.52 20.77 16.17
C GLY A 137 9.61 21.71 14.96
N ILE A 138 8.59 22.52 14.68
CA ILE A 138 8.59 23.47 13.55
C ILE A 138 8.90 24.88 14.07
N ASN A 139 10.06 25.44 13.72
CA ASN A 139 10.43 26.79 14.12
C ASN A 139 10.32 27.79 12.97
N ILE A 140 9.15 28.43 12.87
CA ILE A 140 8.85 29.42 11.83
C ILE A 140 9.53 30.79 12.05
N ARG A 141 10.30 30.99 13.13
CA ARG A 141 11.05 32.24 13.36
C ARG A 141 12.37 32.28 12.58
N ASN A 142 12.88 31.12 12.19
CA ASN A 142 14.10 30.99 11.41
C ASN A 142 13.78 30.88 9.92
N ALA A 143 14.77 31.09 9.06
CA ALA A 143 14.61 30.81 7.63
C ALA A 143 14.29 29.32 7.40
N CYS A 144 13.36 29.04 6.48
CA CYS A 144 13.00 27.68 6.12
C CYS A 144 14.11 27.03 5.27
N ASP A 145 14.64 25.90 5.73
CA ASP A 145 15.51 25.04 4.91
C ASP A 145 14.65 24.16 4.00
N THR A 146 14.40 24.64 2.79
CA THR A 146 13.59 23.97 1.77
C THR A 146 14.20 22.66 1.27
N SER A 147 15.47 22.36 1.58
CA SER A 147 16.12 21.10 1.20
C SER A 147 15.81 19.93 2.13
N ARG A 148 15.37 20.21 3.37
CA ARG A 148 15.18 19.19 4.42
C ARG A 148 13.76 19.08 4.95
N TYR A 149 12.91 20.07 4.70
CA TYR A 149 11.61 20.17 5.34
C TYR A 149 10.47 19.60 4.48
N ALA A 150 9.83 18.53 4.96
CA ALA A 150 8.60 18.00 4.38
C ALA A 150 7.39 18.39 5.27
N PRO A 151 6.24 18.79 4.69
CA PRO A 151 5.06 19.25 5.43
C PRO A 151 4.27 18.13 6.13
N VAL A 152 4.87 16.95 6.27
CA VAL A 152 4.23 15.74 6.74
C VAL A 152 5.10 15.08 7.80
N PHE A 153 4.46 14.62 8.87
CA PHE A 153 5.11 13.82 9.91
C PHE A 153 4.98 12.35 9.56
N VAL A 154 6.07 11.63 9.69
CA VAL A 154 6.07 10.17 9.60
C VAL A 154 5.53 9.61 10.92
N ARG A 155 4.31 9.08 10.91
CA ARG A 155 3.67 8.53 12.10
C ARG A 155 4.15 7.12 12.40
N GLN A 156 4.21 6.31 11.35
CA GLN A 156 4.66 4.93 11.46
C GLN A 156 5.32 4.52 10.15
N CYS A 157 6.53 3.98 10.26
CA CYS A 157 7.17 3.21 9.20
C CYS A 157 6.97 1.74 9.54
N ARG A 158 6.24 1.01 8.71
CA ARG A 158 6.18 -0.46 8.79
C ARG A 158 7.02 -1.04 7.67
N GLU A 159 7.94 -1.92 8.05
CA GLU A 159 8.68 -2.72 7.10
C GLU A 159 7.79 -3.89 6.65
N VAL A 160 7.61 -4.03 5.34
CA VAL A 160 6.85 -5.13 4.77
C VAL A 160 7.81 -6.27 4.48
N THR A 161 7.78 -7.31 5.33
CA THR A 161 8.60 -8.51 5.14
C THR A 161 7.86 -9.54 4.30
N LYS A 162 8.45 -9.98 3.20
CA LYS A 162 7.94 -11.11 2.42
C LYS A 162 8.33 -12.43 3.09
N SER A 163 7.40 -13.38 3.13
CA SER A 163 7.67 -14.74 3.57
C SER A 163 6.96 -15.74 2.66
N ALA A 164 7.55 -16.93 2.52
CA ALA A 164 6.85 -18.04 1.87
C ALA A 164 5.62 -18.42 2.68
N LEU A 165 4.49 -18.66 1.99
CA LEU A 165 3.26 -19.13 2.61
C LEU A 165 3.17 -20.66 2.48
N SER A 166 2.95 -21.35 3.59
CA SER A 166 2.75 -22.80 3.58
C SER A 166 1.42 -23.14 2.93
N ILE A 167 1.39 -24.21 2.12
CA ILE A 167 0.15 -24.69 1.50
C ILE A 167 -0.64 -25.46 2.56
N PRO A 168 -1.88 -25.05 2.90
CA PRO A 168 -2.69 -25.77 3.87
C PRO A 168 -3.05 -27.19 3.40
N SER A 169 -3.22 -28.11 4.35
CA SER A 169 -3.57 -29.52 4.07
C SER A 169 -4.90 -29.67 3.32
N TRP A 170 -5.84 -28.76 3.53
CA TRP A 170 -7.16 -28.76 2.90
C TRP A 170 -7.16 -28.13 1.48
N TYR A 171 -6.04 -27.54 1.03
CA TYR A 171 -5.96 -26.90 -0.27
C TYR A 171 -5.92 -27.93 -1.41
N ARG A 172 -6.88 -27.82 -2.34
CA ARG A 172 -6.98 -28.69 -3.51
C ARG A 172 -6.00 -28.22 -4.59
N ARG A 173 -4.95 -29.00 -4.85
CA ARG A 173 -3.99 -28.70 -5.92
C ARG A 173 -4.57 -29.02 -7.30
N PRO A 174 -4.30 -28.21 -8.32
CA PRO A 174 -4.65 -28.56 -9.70
C PRO A 174 -3.88 -29.82 -10.12
N ASN A 175 -4.59 -30.84 -10.58
CA ASN A 175 -4.00 -32.02 -11.20
C ASN A 175 -4.28 -31.95 -12.70
N HIS A 176 -3.22 -31.80 -13.50
CA HIS A 176 -3.31 -31.65 -14.95
C HIS A 176 -2.94 -32.94 -15.70
N LEU A 177 -2.48 -33.98 -14.99
CA LEU A 177 -2.21 -35.28 -15.58
C LEU A 177 -3.52 -36.06 -15.64
N GLN A 178 -4.11 -36.12 -16.84
CA GLN A 178 -5.12 -37.12 -17.15
C GLN A 178 -4.44 -38.27 -17.90
N LEU A 179 -4.70 -39.50 -17.47
CA LEU A 179 -4.26 -40.70 -18.17
C LEU A 179 -4.92 -40.68 -19.56
N ALA A 180 -4.13 -40.63 -20.63
CA ALA A 180 -4.65 -40.88 -21.96
C ALA A 180 -5.04 -42.36 -22.02
N ALA A 181 -6.36 -42.64 -22.09
CA ALA A 181 -6.90 -43.96 -22.35
C ALA A 181 -6.97 -44.23 -23.86
#